data_AF-A0A562B996-F1
#
_entry.id   AF-A0A562B996-F1
#
_cell.length_a   1.000
_cell.length_b   1.000
_cell.length_c   1.000
_cell.angle_alpha   90.00
_cell.angle_beta   90.00
_cell.angle_gamma   90.00
#
_symmetry.space_group_name_H-M   'P 1'
#
loop_
_entity.id
_entity.type
_entity.pdbx_description
1 polymer ?
#
loop_
_entity_poly.entity_id
_entity_poly.type
_entity_poly.pdbx_seq_one_letter_code
_entity_poly.pdbx_strand_id
1 'polypeptide(L)'
;MPHPLDARYILAAERKLGATLPDSYRHAMMRANGGAVATDDDTWWLYPIADDSDSQRFARTWADIVVETQACRELPGFPDDAVAIAHNSAGDFLLFRRRGDRFGPEVYEWLHEEREVYKVEADFGLLERE
;
A
#
# COMPACT_ATOMS: atom_id res chain seq x y z
N MET A 1 1.72 11.90 9.95
CA MET A 1 1.38 13.04 9.10
C MET A 1 1.94 12.79 7.71
N PRO A 2 1.07 12.76 6.70
CA PRO A 2 1.49 12.65 5.31
C PRO A 2 2.39 13.83 4.92
N HIS A 3 3.31 13.59 4.00
CA HIS A 3 4.22 14.60 3.48
C HIS A 3 4.52 14.34 2.00
N PRO A 4 4.95 15.35 1.22
CA PRO A 4 5.36 15.12 -0.15
C PRO A 4 6.56 14.17 -0.24
N LEU A 5 6.51 13.24 -1.19
CA LEU A 5 7.53 12.23 -1.43
C LEU A 5 8.13 12.39 -2.83
N ASP A 6 9.45 12.35 -2.91
CA ASP A 6 10.17 12.37 -4.19
C ASP A 6 10.01 11.03 -4.93
N ALA A 7 9.82 11.07 -6.25
CA ALA A 7 9.64 9.90 -7.09
C ALA A 7 10.79 8.88 -6.96
N ARG A 8 12.01 9.31 -6.59
CA ARG A 8 13.15 8.40 -6.36
C ARG A 8 12.88 7.34 -5.28
N TYR A 9 12.07 7.68 -4.27
CA TYR A 9 11.72 6.78 -3.17
C TYR A 9 10.71 5.72 -3.60
N ILE A 10 9.76 6.12 -4.44
CA ILE A 10 8.82 5.20 -5.07
C ILE A 10 9.58 4.21 -5.95
N LEU A 11 10.51 4.69 -6.79
CA LEU A 11 11.35 3.81 -7.61
C LEU A 11 12.20 2.84 -6.77
N ALA A 12 12.67 3.27 -5.59
CA ALA A 12 13.39 2.39 -4.67
C ALA A 12 12.49 1.31 -4.09
N ALA A 13 11.25 1.65 -3.68
CA ALA A 13 10.27 0.69 -3.22
C ALA A 13 9.87 -0.30 -4.32
N GLU A 14 9.59 0.17 -5.54
CA GLU A 14 9.27 -0.69 -6.69
C GLU A 14 10.37 -1.69 -7.03
N ARG A 15 11.64 -1.29 -6.93
CA ARG A 15 12.77 -2.22 -7.10
C ARG A 15 12.80 -3.31 -6.03
N LYS A 16 12.51 -2.97 -4.77
CA LYS A 16 12.44 -3.94 -3.66
C LYS A 16 11.24 -4.86 -3.79
N LEU A 17 10.09 -4.31 -4.19
CA LEU A 17 8.88 -5.09 -4.46
C LEU A 17 9.07 -5.98 -5.69
N GLY A 18 9.82 -5.51 -6.69
CA GLY A 18 10.09 -6.19 -7.97
C GLY A 18 9.02 -5.94 -9.05
N ALA A 19 8.21 -4.89 -8.92
CA ALA A 19 7.21 -4.45 -9.89
C ALA A 19 6.84 -2.98 -9.68
N THR A 20 6.33 -2.34 -10.73
CA THR A 20 5.89 -0.94 -10.69
C THR A 20 4.51 -0.81 -10.03
N LEU A 21 4.34 0.20 -9.17
CA LEU A 21 3.08 0.56 -8.52
C LEU A 21 2.16 1.30 -9.52
N PRO A 22 0.83 1.29 -9.29
CA PRO A 22 -0.12 1.99 -10.17
C PRO A 22 0.07 3.50 -10.16
N ASP A 23 -0.11 4.16 -11.30
CA ASP A 23 0.14 5.61 -11.45
C ASP A 23 -0.68 6.47 -10.49
N SER A 24 -1.95 6.13 -10.27
CA SER A 24 -2.82 6.85 -9.33
C SER A 24 -2.29 6.78 -7.89
N TYR A 25 -1.84 5.60 -7.46
CA TYR A 25 -1.20 5.41 -6.16
C TYR A 25 0.13 6.17 -6.06
N ARG A 26 0.98 6.07 -7.09
CA ARG A 26 2.25 6.81 -7.16
C ARG A 26 2.02 8.31 -6.98
N HIS A 27 1.11 8.89 -7.75
CA HIS A 27 0.77 10.31 -7.66
C HIS A 27 0.18 10.69 -6.29
N ALA A 28 -0.62 9.83 -5.68
CA ALA A 28 -1.16 10.07 -4.34
C ALA A 28 -0.05 10.10 -3.28
N MET A 29 0.85 9.12 -3.28
CA MET A 29 1.95 9.03 -2.32
C MET A 29 2.99 10.15 -2.51
N MET A 30 3.20 10.62 -3.75
CA MET A 30 4.02 11.82 -4.02
C MET A 30 3.45 13.08 -3.39
N ARG A 31 2.11 13.23 -3.34
CA ARG A 31 1.46 14.37 -2.68
C ARG A 31 1.44 14.22 -1.17
N ALA A 32 1.11 13.03 -0.69
CA ALA A 32 0.85 12.73 0.71
C ALA A 32 1.26 11.28 1.02
N ASN A 33 2.51 11.08 1.44
CA ASN A 33 3.07 9.78 1.79
C ASN A 33 2.42 9.21 3.07
N GLY A 34 1.56 8.22 2.92
CA GLY A 34 0.73 7.64 3.98
C GLY A 34 -0.61 8.38 4.15
N GLY A 35 -1.14 8.41 5.37
CA GLY A 35 -2.47 8.97 5.65
C GLY A 35 -3.53 7.87 5.67
N ALA A 36 -4.78 8.24 5.43
CA ALA A 36 -5.87 7.27 5.36
C ALA A 36 -6.69 7.43 4.07
N VAL A 37 -7.37 6.36 3.71
CA VAL A 37 -8.41 6.34 2.68
C VAL A 37 -9.66 5.68 3.23
N ALA A 38 -10.83 6.07 2.73
CA ALA A 38 -12.09 5.46 3.09
C ALA A 38 -12.59 4.54 1.98
N THR A 39 -13.13 3.39 2.38
CA THR A 39 -14.10 2.62 1.59
C THR A 39 -15.49 2.82 2.21
N ASP A 40 -16.54 2.27 1.60
CA ASP A 40 -17.91 2.41 2.12
C ASP A 40 -18.07 1.94 3.58
N ASP A 41 -17.27 0.94 3.99
CA ASP A 41 -17.42 0.26 5.26
C ASP A 41 -16.32 0.59 6.30
N ASP A 42 -15.17 1.13 5.88
CA ASP A 42 -13.99 1.25 6.76
C ASP A 42 -13.02 2.39 6.38
N THR A 43 -12.25 2.83 7.39
CA THR A 43 -11.10 3.73 7.23
C THR A 43 -9.80 2.93 7.24
N TRP A 44 -8.99 3.12 6.21
CA TRP A 44 -7.77 2.36 5.96
C TRP A 44 -6.52 3.23 6.10
N TRP A 45 -5.63 2.85 7.01
CA TRP A 45 -4.35 3.52 7.24
C TRP A 45 -3.31 3.05 6.25
N LEU A 46 -2.87 3.96 5.37
CA LEU A 46 -1.91 3.65 4.32
C LEU A 46 -0.52 3.45 4.88
N TYR A 47 0.14 2.39 4.41
CA TYR A 47 1.56 2.19 4.64
C TYR A 47 2.36 3.27 3.90
N PRO A 48 3.24 4.01 4.60
CA PRO A 48 4.12 4.96 3.93
C PRO A 48 5.12 4.22 3.04
N ILE A 49 5.68 4.93 2.07
CA ILE A 49 6.89 4.52 1.36
C ILE A 49 8.09 5.06 2.12
N ALA A 50 9.12 4.24 2.32
CA ALA A 50 10.32 4.64 3.05
C ALA A 50 10.94 5.92 2.45
N ASP A 51 11.06 6.93 3.31
CA ASP A 51 11.74 8.18 3.01
C ASP A 51 12.93 8.33 3.97
N ASP A 52 14.13 8.12 3.43
CA ASP A 52 15.38 8.23 4.18
C ASP A 52 15.98 9.64 4.17
N SER A 53 15.25 10.66 3.69
CA SER A 53 15.81 12.01 3.50
C SER A 53 16.30 12.64 4.80
N ASP A 54 15.71 12.26 5.93
CA ASP A 54 16.18 12.59 7.28
C ASP A 54 15.79 11.45 8.23
N SER A 55 16.63 11.23 9.25
CA SER A 55 16.38 10.35 10.40
C SER A 55 14.96 10.41 10.99
N GLN A 56 14.34 11.59 11.06
CA GLN A 56 12.97 11.74 11.57
C GLN A 56 11.93 11.14 10.61
N ARG A 57 12.16 11.23 9.30
CA ARG A 57 11.26 10.64 8.30
C ARG A 57 11.45 9.14 8.25
N PHE A 58 12.70 8.68 8.27
CA PHE A 58 13.04 7.26 8.30
C PHE A 58 12.41 6.53 9.49
N ALA A 59 12.48 7.11 10.70
CA ALA A 59 11.85 6.52 11.88
C ALA A 59 10.32 6.41 11.75
N ARG A 60 9.66 7.33 11.03
CA ARG A 60 8.21 7.35 10.82
C ARG A 60 7.74 6.44 9.68
N THR A 61 8.62 6.13 8.74
CA THR A 61 8.36 5.24 7.61
C THR A 61 9.09 3.91 7.75
N TRP A 62 9.48 3.53 8.97
CA TRP A 62 10.18 2.25 9.20
C TRP A 62 9.26 1.05 8.89
N ALA A 63 7.98 1.18 9.25
CA ALA A 63 6.89 0.32 8.80
C ALA A 63 6.45 0.73 7.38
N ASP A 64 7.35 0.60 6.40
CA ASP A 64 7.03 0.93 5.01
C ASP A 64 6.24 -0.17 4.31
N ILE A 65 5.69 0.17 3.15
CA ILE A 65 4.97 -0.76 2.26
C ILE A 65 5.73 -2.08 2.00
N VAL A 66 7.07 -2.07 1.96
CA VAL A 66 7.88 -3.26 1.69
C VAL A 66 7.94 -4.16 2.92
N VAL A 67 8.24 -3.59 4.08
CA VAL A 67 8.30 -4.29 5.36
C VAL A 67 6.93 -4.88 5.72
N GLU A 68 5.88 -4.08 5.58
CA GLU A 68 4.51 -4.49 5.90
C GLU A 68 4.02 -5.58 4.93
N THR A 69 4.33 -5.47 3.64
CA THR A 69 4.04 -6.55 2.68
C THR A 69 4.78 -7.84 3.02
N GLN A 70 6.04 -7.77 3.46
CA GLN A 70 6.79 -8.96 3.89
C GLN A 70 6.14 -9.61 5.12
N ALA A 71 5.71 -8.82 6.10
CA ALA A 71 4.99 -9.32 7.26
C ALA A 71 3.65 -9.98 6.87
N CYS A 72 2.90 -9.37 5.95
CA CYS A 72 1.64 -9.91 5.47
C CYS A 72 1.82 -11.26 4.74
N ARG A 73 2.93 -11.45 4.01
CA ARG A 73 3.22 -12.72 3.30
C ARG A 73 3.43 -13.91 4.23
N GLU A 74 3.77 -13.68 5.50
CA GLU A 74 3.86 -14.74 6.50
C GLU A 74 2.47 -15.17 7.01
N LEU A 75 1.41 -14.41 6.69
CA LEU A 75 0.05 -14.74 7.10
C LEU A 75 -0.54 -15.84 6.21
N PRO A 76 -1.20 -16.86 6.79
CA PRO A 76 -1.83 -17.92 6.02
C PRO A 76 -2.88 -17.39 5.05
N GLY A 77 -2.71 -17.68 3.76
CA GLY A 77 -3.66 -17.31 2.71
C GLY A 77 -3.53 -15.88 2.19
N PHE A 78 -2.52 -15.12 2.63
CA PHE A 78 -2.18 -13.86 1.98
C PHE A 78 -1.61 -14.14 0.56
N PRO A 79 -2.00 -13.39 -0.49
CA PRO A 79 -1.59 -13.72 -1.85
C PRO A 79 -0.10 -13.40 -2.13
N ASP A 80 0.62 -14.36 -2.73
CA ASP A 80 2.03 -14.18 -3.11
C ASP A 80 2.25 -13.09 -4.17
N ASP A 81 1.23 -12.86 -5.01
CA ASP A 81 1.24 -11.85 -6.06
C ASP A 81 0.76 -10.47 -5.57
N ALA A 82 0.59 -10.27 -4.26
CA ALA A 82 0.11 -9.02 -3.70
C ALA A 82 1.21 -8.12 -3.11
N VAL A 83 0.88 -6.84 -3.02
CA VAL A 83 1.52 -5.83 -2.17
C VAL A 83 0.46 -5.23 -1.26
N ALA A 84 0.66 -5.30 0.05
CA ALA A 84 -0.24 -4.68 1.03
C ALA A 84 0.00 -3.16 1.04
N ILE A 85 -1.05 -2.36 1.04
CA ILE A 85 -0.96 -0.90 0.93
C ILE A 85 -1.61 -0.16 2.11
N ALA A 86 -2.50 -0.81 2.86
CA ALA A 86 -3.17 -0.23 4.02
C ALA A 86 -3.68 -1.31 4.98
N HIS A 87 -4.03 -0.92 6.20
CA HIS A 87 -4.75 -1.74 7.18
C HIS A 87 -5.93 -1.00 7.82
N ASN A 88 -6.99 -1.69 8.20
CA ASN A 88 -8.13 -1.13 8.96
C ASN A 88 -7.96 -1.24 10.49
N SER A 89 -6.86 -1.85 10.97
CA SER A 89 -6.61 -2.19 12.38
C SER A 89 -7.50 -3.29 12.97
N ALA A 90 -8.35 -3.91 12.15
CA ALA A 90 -9.09 -5.12 12.49
C ALA A 90 -8.39 -6.40 12.02
N GLY A 91 -7.31 -6.27 11.23
CA GLY A 91 -6.50 -7.38 10.72
C GLY A 91 -6.56 -7.53 9.20
N ASP A 92 -7.42 -6.76 8.54
CA ASP A 92 -7.59 -6.78 7.09
C ASP A 92 -6.65 -5.81 6.39
N PHE A 93 -6.41 -6.06 5.11
CA PHE A 93 -5.51 -5.25 4.30
C PHE A 93 -6.12 -4.85 2.96
N LEU A 94 -5.88 -3.60 2.56
CA LEU A 94 -5.96 -3.26 1.14
C LEU A 94 -4.69 -3.70 0.44
N LEU A 95 -4.82 -4.17 -0.79
CA LEU A 95 -3.70 -4.63 -1.60
C LEU A 95 -3.88 -4.33 -3.09
N PHE A 96 -2.75 -4.29 -3.79
CA PHE A 96 -2.72 -4.43 -5.25
C PHE A 96 -2.23 -5.82 -5.65
N ARG A 97 -2.69 -6.30 -6.81
CA ARG A 97 -2.23 -7.57 -7.40
C ARG A 97 -1.28 -7.35 -8.57
N ARG A 98 -0.22 -8.16 -8.62
CA ARG A 98 0.81 -8.13 -9.65
C ARG A 98 0.32 -8.82 -10.92
N ARG A 99 0.64 -8.21 -12.07
CA ARG A 99 0.53 -8.79 -13.41
C ARG A 99 1.86 -8.60 -14.15
N GLY A 100 2.75 -9.59 -14.04
CA GLY A 100 4.09 -9.50 -14.62
C GLY A 100 4.97 -8.51 -13.86
N ASP A 101 5.38 -7.43 -14.52
CA ASP A 101 6.31 -6.40 -14.02
C ASP A 101 5.62 -5.20 -13.35
N ARG A 102 4.29 -5.24 -13.23
CA ARG A 102 3.46 -4.14 -12.70
C ARG A 102 2.37 -4.64 -11.77
N PHE A 103 1.98 -3.81 -10.83
CA PHE A 103 0.73 -3.95 -10.08
C PHE A 103 -0.42 -3.30 -10.86
N GLY A 104 -1.59 -3.94 -10.85
CA GLY A 104 -2.81 -3.39 -11.46
C GLY A 104 -3.37 -2.23 -10.63
N PRO A 105 -4.12 -1.29 -11.25
CA PRO A 105 -4.73 -0.17 -10.53
C PRO A 105 -5.87 -0.61 -9.60
N GLU A 106 -6.47 -1.78 -9.84
CA GLU A 106 -7.59 -2.27 -9.06
C GLU A 106 -7.18 -2.50 -7.59
N VAL A 107 -7.99 -1.98 -6.67
CA VAL A 107 -7.80 -2.16 -5.23
C VAL A 107 -8.60 -3.37 -4.80
N TYR A 108 -7.95 -4.21 -4.00
CA TYR A 108 -8.58 -5.36 -3.37
C TYR A 108 -8.47 -5.24 -1.86
N GLU A 109 -9.41 -5.86 -1.19
CA GLU A 109 -9.40 -6.11 0.24
C GLU A 109 -9.13 -7.59 0.48
N TRP A 110 -8.21 -7.89 1.39
CA TRP A 110 -8.00 -9.23 1.91
C TRP A 110 -8.54 -9.32 3.33
N LEU A 111 -9.49 -10.24 3.53
CA LEU A 111 -10.12 -10.48 4.81
C LEU A 111 -9.34 -11.56 5.56
N HIS A 112 -8.83 -11.25 6.74
CA HIS A 112 -7.92 -12.15 7.46
C HIS A 112 -8.62 -13.40 8.03
N GLU A 113 -9.89 -13.26 8.43
CA GLU A 113 -10.68 -14.36 8.98
C GLU A 113 -11.03 -15.38 7.89
N GLU A 114 -11.43 -14.90 6.71
CA GLU A 114 -11.84 -15.73 5.57
C GLU A 114 -10.66 -16.20 4.72
N ARG A 115 -9.56 -15.43 4.75
CA ARG A 115 -8.38 -15.59 3.87
C ARG A 115 -8.73 -15.46 2.40
N GLU A 116 -9.72 -14.63 2.10
CA GLU A 116 -10.21 -14.36 0.76
C GLU A 116 -9.89 -12.93 0.32
N VAL A 117 -9.90 -12.71 -1.00
CA VAL A 117 -9.60 -11.42 -1.62
C VAL A 117 -10.80 -10.97 -2.44
N TYR A 118 -11.26 -9.76 -2.17
CA TYR A 118 -12.38 -9.14 -2.87
C TYR A 118 -11.94 -7.85 -3.54
N LYS A 119 -12.42 -7.59 -4.75
CA LYS A 119 -12.17 -6.30 -5.40
C LYS A 119 -13.11 -5.26 -4.79
N VAL A 120 -12.53 -4.16 -4.29
CA VAL A 120 -13.31 -3.05 -3.71
C VAL A 120 -13.41 -1.86 -4.66
N GLU A 121 -12.38 -1.60 -5.47
CA GLU A 121 -12.39 -0.47 -6.40
C GLU A 121 -11.59 -0.77 -7.68
N ALA A 122 -11.95 -0.12 -8.79
CA ALA A 122 -11.29 -0.27 -10.08
C ALA A 122 -9.96 0.50 -10.19
N ASP A 123 -9.77 1.56 -9.40
CA ASP A 123 -8.56 2.36 -9.37
C ASP A 123 -8.37 3.03 -8.01
N PHE A 124 -7.16 3.00 -7.44
CA PHE A 124 -6.85 3.67 -6.18
C PHE A 124 -7.25 5.17 -6.14
N GLY A 125 -7.17 5.86 -7.27
CA GLY A 125 -7.54 7.27 -7.39
C GLY A 125 -9.02 7.56 -7.20
N LEU A 126 -9.87 6.53 -7.13
CA LEU A 126 -11.30 6.65 -6.85
C LEU A 126 -11.62 6.55 -5.35
N LEU A 127 -10.68 6.09 -4.52
CA LEU A 127 -10.83 6.09 -3.07
C LEU A 127 -10.75 7.51 -2.51
N GLU A 128 -11.64 7.83 -1.58
CA GLU A 128 -11.61 9.10 -0.87
C GLU A 128 -10.44 9.13 0.12
N ARG A 129 -9.71 10.25 0.16
CA ARG A 129 -8.61 10.46 1.12
C ARG A 129 -9.11 11.28 2.31
N GLU A 130 -8.73 10.87 3.51
CA GLU A 130 -8.97 11.63 4.75
C GLU A 130 -7.83 12.60 5.10
#